data_AF-A0A2N3YND0-F1
#
_entry.id   AF-A0A2N3YND0-F1
#
_cell.length_a   1.000
_cell.length_b   1.000
_cell.length_c   1.000
_cell.angle_alpha   90.00
_cell.angle_beta   90.00
_cell.angle_gamma   90.00
#
_symmetry.space_group_name_H-M   'P 1'
#
loop_
_entity.id
_entity.type
_entity.pdbx_description
1 polymer ?
#
loop_
_entity_poly.entity_id
_entity_poly.type
_entity_poly.pdbx_seq_one_letter_code
_entity_poly.pdbx_strand_id
1 'polypeptide(L)'
;MNQPEFPTVFRGYDPVQVDAHVAALHQAVESARREAEAARQEAAESSVQLTKVRQDQEATAGELEAHRAKVSELEEQTRKASSPTFADLGERIGRMLGLADEEAGSIRQSAQAEAAEVRRVAADETQLVRAEADRYAEEVRNRADTDGAQVLARAKAEADSIIDDAAREAAARREEAEAYFEKQRATAAAQAADFEKTLGERRDRSAAEFTEQMAKQDDALRAVQERADLLAREADEDHRTKSEEAARVLEAARTEAAQLVRAAREQAERVRRDSERELAAATARRDSITAQLSNVRNMLATLGGPAAAEAIVAQADEAPAAPEAPAETQPAETQPAETVEEEVEPEDAATGEEPAAQVPDAAPAETHPSEDTPAPQGRKKQPARR
;
A
#
# COMPACT_ATOMS: atom_id res chain seq x y z
N MET A 1 -14.71 -103.92 177.65
CA MET A 1 -15.75 -104.53 178.52
C MET A 1 -15.07 -104.99 179.80
N ASN A 2 -15.55 -104.53 180.95
CA ASN A 2 -15.36 -105.21 182.24
C ASN A 2 -16.61 -104.87 183.08
N GLN A 3 -17.03 -105.77 183.97
CA GLN A 3 -18.40 -105.78 184.49
C GLN A 3 -18.58 -104.86 185.71
N PRO A 4 -19.72 -104.14 185.83
CA PRO A 4 -20.05 -103.40 187.04
C PRO A 4 -20.39 -104.35 188.20
N GLU A 5 -19.64 -104.27 189.31
CA GLU A 5 -20.00 -104.96 190.55
C GLU A 5 -21.10 -104.19 191.29
N PHE A 6 -22.36 -104.52 190.99
CA PHE A 6 -23.50 -104.03 191.76
C PHE A 6 -23.57 -104.74 193.12
N PRO A 7 -23.59 -104.01 194.26
CA PRO A 7 -23.71 -104.63 195.57
C PRO A 7 -25.08 -105.31 195.73
N THR A 8 -25.08 -106.48 196.36
CA THR A 8 -26.28 -107.30 196.55
C THR A 8 -26.84 -107.19 197.97
N VAL A 9 -28.15 -107.02 198.07
CA VAL A 9 -28.90 -106.97 199.34
C VAL A 9 -29.98 -108.05 199.30
N PHE A 10 -30.04 -108.90 200.34
CA PHE A 10 -31.08 -109.91 200.59
C PHE A 10 -31.90 -110.38 199.37
N ARG A 11 -31.25 -111.14 198.47
CA ARG A 11 -31.78 -111.73 197.22
C ARG A 11 -32.06 -110.76 196.04
N GLY A 12 -31.39 -109.61 195.96
CA GLY A 12 -31.39 -108.75 194.77
C GLY A 12 -30.14 -107.90 194.58
N TYR A 13 -30.00 -107.31 193.39
CA TYR A 13 -29.13 -106.15 193.14
C TYR A 13 -29.87 -104.86 193.54
N ASP A 14 -29.14 -103.81 193.93
CA ASP A 14 -29.72 -102.48 194.19
C ASP A 14 -30.30 -101.86 192.88
N PRO A 15 -31.63 -101.64 192.79
CA PRO A 15 -32.24 -101.04 191.60
C PRO A 15 -31.69 -99.66 191.27
N VAL A 16 -31.34 -98.85 192.27
CA VAL A 16 -30.93 -97.45 192.07
C VAL A 16 -29.56 -97.38 191.38
N GLN A 17 -28.64 -98.28 191.73
CA GLN A 17 -27.35 -98.38 191.04
C GLN A 17 -27.48 -99.01 189.64
N VAL A 18 -28.37 -100.00 189.47
CA VAL A 18 -28.62 -100.60 188.16
C VAL A 18 -29.22 -99.56 187.21
N ASP A 19 -30.25 -98.80 187.63
CA ASP A 19 -30.84 -97.72 186.83
C ASP A 19 -29.84 -96.61 186.53
N ALA A 20 -29.01 -96.21 187.51
CA ALA A 20 -27.94 -95.24 187.27
C ALA A 20 -26.89 -95.73 186.24
N HIS A 21 -26.56 -97.03 186.24
CA HIS A 21 -25.64 -97.60 185.27
C HIS A 21 -26.28 -97.84 183.90
N VAL A 22 -27.57 -98.18 183.84
CA VAL A 22 -28.35 -98.23 182.59
C VAL A 22 -28.47 -96.83 181.98
N ALA A 23 -28.70 -95.79 182.79
CA ALA A 23 -28.68 -94.40 182.36
C ALA A 23 -27.29 -93.98 181.84
N ALA A 24 -26.21 -94.36 182.53
CA ALA A 24 -24.84 -94.10 182.07
C ALA A 24 -24.51 -94.83 180.76
N LEU A 25 -24.96 -96.09 180.60
CA LEU A 25 -24.81 -96.85 179.35
C LEU A 25 -25.64 -96.24 178.21
N HIS A 26 -26.87 -95.78 178.48
CA HIS A 26 -27.68 -95.05 177.51
C HIS A 26 -26.99 -93.75 177.10
N GLN A 27 -26.47 -92.98 178.05
CA GLN A 27 -25.76 -91.72 177.78
C GLN A 27 -24.46 -91.95 176.99
N ALA A 28 -23.73 -93.03 177.26
CA ALA A 28 -22.56 -93.44 176.49
C ALA A 28 -22.90 -93.96 175.08
N VAL A 29 -24.03 -94.65 174.92
CA VAL A 29 -24.55 -95.05 173.59
C VAL A 29 -25.03 -93.83 172.81
N GLU A 30 -25.62 -92.82 173.47
CA GLU A 30 -25.98 -91.55 172.84
C GLU A 30 -24.75 -90.71 172.46
N SER A 31 -23.72 -90.62 173.31
CA SER A 31 -22.49 -89.91 172.95
C SER A 31 -21.78 -90.60 171.79
N ALA A 32 -21.62 -91.93 171.84
CA ALA A 32 -21.02 -92.71 170.76
C ALA A 32 -21.85 -92.63 169.45
N ARG A 33 -23.18 -92.50 169.52
CA ARG A 33 -24.02 -92.23 168.34
C ARG A 33 -23.77 -90.83 167.78
N ARG A 34 -23.74 -89.79 168.62
CA ARG A 34 -23.47 -88.41 168.19
C ARG A 34 -22.06 -88.26 167.59
N GLU A 35 -21.06 -88.92 168.18
CA GLU A 35 -19.70 -88.99 167.64
C GLU A 35 -19.67 -89.75 166.30
N ALA A 36 -20.36 -90.89 166.17
CA ALA A 36 -20.46 -91.62 164.91
C ALA A 36 -21.26 -90.87 163.83
N GLU A 37 -22.23 -90.03 164.21
CA GLU A 37 -22.99 -89.16 163.31
C GLU A 37 -22.15 -87.94 162.87
N ALA A 38 -21.41 -87.30 163.78
CA ALA A 38 -20.46 -86.24 163.45
C ALA A 38 -19.33 -86.74 162.53
N ALA A 39 -18.69 -87.87 162.86
CA ALA A 39 -17.67 -88.47 162.02
C ALA A 39 -18.20 -88.90 160.62
N ARG A 40 -19.49 -89.25 160.51
CA ARG A 40 -20.16 -89.48 159.21
C ARG A 40 -20.42 -88.18 158.45
N GLN A 41 -20.74 -87.08 159.13
CA GLN A 41 -20.88 -85.76 158.52
C GLN A 41 -19.52 -85.26 158.00
N GLU A 42 -18.46 -85.33 158.81
CA GLU A 42 -17.09 -85.00 158.39
C GLU A 42 -16.60 -85.89 157.23
N ALA A 43 -16.90 -87.19 157.25
CA ALA A 43 -16.60 -88.10 156.14
C ALA A 43 -17.40 -87.76 154.87
N ALA A 44 -18.67 -87.34 155.00
CA ALA A 44 -19.47 -86.89 153.87
C ALA A 44 -18.93 -85.57 153.28
N GLU A 45 -18.70 -84.56 154.12
CA GLU A 45 -18.16 -83.26 153.71
C GLU A 45 -16.78 -83.39 153.05
N SER A 46 -15.85 -84.14 153.65
CA SER A 46 -14.54 -84.40 153.05
C SER A 46 -14.63 -85.19 151.75
N SER A 47 -15.59 -86.12 151.60
CA SER A 47 -15.83 -86.80 150.32
C SER A 47 -16.35 -85.86 149.23
N VAL A 48 -17.19 -84.88 149.59
CA VAL A 48 -17.69 -83.84 148.67
C VAL A 48 -16.57 -82.88 148.29
N GLN A 49 -15.76 -82.43 149.25
CA GLN A 49 -14.59 -81.58 148.98
C GLN A 49 -13.58 -82.29 148.06
N LEU A 50 -13.27 -83.57 148.33
CA LEU A 50 -12.31 -84.34 147.54
C LEU A 50 -12.85 -84.70 146.15
N THR A 51 -14.18 -84.85 145.99
CA THR A 51 -14.83 -84.96 144.68
C THR A 51 -14.74 -83.64 143.90
N LYS A 52 -15.00 -82.51 144.56
CA LYS A 52 -14.90 -81.18 143.95
C LYS A 52 -13.47 -80.88 143.49
N VAL A 53 -12.46 -81.10 144.34
CA VAL A 53 -11.05 -80.86 144.00
C VAL A 53 -10.60 -81.72 142.80
N ARG A 54 -11.15 -82.94 142.64
CA ARG A 54 -10.91 -83.76 141.44
C ARG A 54 -11.55 -83.15 140.19
N GLN A 55 -12.80 -82.67 140.28
CA GLN A 55 -13.47 -81.99 139.17
C GLN A 55 -12.74 -80.69 138.77
N ASP A 56 -12.26 -79.92 139.74
CA ASP A 56 -11.46 -78.71 139.51
C ASP A 56 -10.10 -79.05 138.85
N GLN A 57 -9.48 -80.20 139.19
CA GLN A 57 -8.26 -80.71 138.54
C GLN A 57 -8.51 -81.24 137.12
N GLU A 58 -9.60 -81.96 136.88
CA GLU A 58 -9.98 -82.46 135.55
C GLU A 58 -10.32 -81.30 134.60
N ALA A 59 -11.03 -80.28 135.08
CA ALA A 59 -11.32 -79.07 134.32
C ALA A 59 -10.04 -78.30 133.95
N THR A 60 -9.17 -78.00 134.92
CA THR A 60 -7.92 -77.26 134.66
C THR A 60 -6.92 -78.04 133.80
N ALA A 61 -6.92 -79.39 133.87
CA ALA A 61 -6.17 -80.22 132.93
C ALA A 61 -6.70 -80.10 131.49
N GLY A 62 -8.02 -80.16 131.30
CA GLY A 62 -8.66 -79.99 129.99
C GLY A 62 -8.42 -78.60 129.38
N GLU A 63 -8.46 -77.55 130.20
CA GLU A 63 -8.08 -76.19 129.78
C GLU A 63 -6.61 -76.12 129.34
N LEU A 64 -5.70 -76.76 130.08
CA LEU A 64 -4.27 -76.79 129.74
C LEU A 64 -4.00 -77.53 128.42
N GLU A 65 -4.73 -78.60 128.14
CA GLU A 65 -4.64 -79.33 126.87
C GLU A 65 -5.22 -78.53 125.70
N ALA A 66 -6.38 -77.87 125.89
CA ALA A 66 -6.96 -76.98 124.90
C ALA A 66 -6.02 -75.80 124.58
N HIS A 67 -5.37 -75.20 125.58
CA HIS A 67 -4.36 -74.17 125.37
C HIS A 67 -3.11 -74.70 124.66
N ARG A 68 -2.62 -75.90 124.98
CA ARG A 68 -1.50 -76.53 124.25
C ARG A 68 -1.82 -76.80 122.78
N ALA A 69 -3.03 -77.30 122.49
CA ALA A 69 -3.50 -77.49 121.12
C ALA A 69 -3.56 -76.14 120.36
N LYS A 70 -4.09 -75.09 121.01
CA LYS A 70 -4.15 -73.73 120.45
C LYS A 70 -2.77 -73.15 120.18
N VAL A 71 -1.80 -73.34 121.09
CA VAL A 71 -0.41 -72.89 120.89
C VAL A 71 0.24 -73.65 119.74
N SER A 72 0.06 -74.97 119.64
CA SER A 72 0.57 -75.77 118.52
C SER A 72 -0.02 -75.33 117.17
N GLU A 73 -1.33 -75.04 117.13
CA GLU A 73 -2.02 -74.53 115.94
C GLU A 73 -1.45 -73.17 115.51
N LEU A 74 -1.34 -72.23 116.45
CA LEU A 74 -0.80 -70.89 116.21
C LEU A 74 0.70 -70.91 115.86
N GLU A 75 1.48 -71.82 116.43
CA GLU A 75 2.87 -72.05 116.02
C GLU A 75 2.95 -72.60 114.60
N GLU A 76 2.09 -73.53 114.20
CA GLU A 76 2.11 -74.07 112.82
C GLU A 76 1.68 -73.00 111.80
N GLN A 77 0.65 -72.21 112.11
CA GLN A 77 0.25 -71.04 111.31
C GLN A 77 1.38 -70.00 111.25
N THR A 78 2.06 -69.72 112.38
CA THR A 78 3.19 -68.79 112.44
C THR A 78 4.35 -69.29 111.61
N ARG A 79 4.75 -70.57 111.70
CA ARG A 79 5.84 -71.16 110.90
C ARG A 79 5.55 -71.08 109.39
N LYS A 80 4.29 -71.25 108.98
CA LYS A 80 3.86 -71.07 107.58
C LYS A 80 3.89 -69.60 107.11
N ALA A 81 3.73 -68.64 108.01
CA ALA A 81 3.75 -67.21 107.70
C ALA A 81 5.12 -66.53 107.87
N SER A 82 5.95 -67.00 108.81
CA SER A 82 7.23 -66.37 109.21
C SER A 82 8.41 -66.75 108.33
N SER A 83 8.23 -67.74 107.44
CA SER A 83 9.28 -68.24 106.56
C SER A 83 8.81 -68.34 105.11
N PRO A 84 8.49 -67.20 104.44
CA PRO A 84 8.38 -67.18 102.99
C PRO A 84 9.71 -67.66 102.40
N THR A 85 9.68 -68.81 101.73
CA THR A 85 10.88 -69.48 101.25
C THR A 85 11.38 -68.82 99.96
N PHE A 86 12.59 -69.18 99.53
CA PHE A 86 13.07 -68.80 98.20
C PHE A 86 12.17 -69.31 97.05
N ALA A 87 11.36 -70.36 97.28
CA ALA A 87 10.37 -70.81 96.31
C ALA A 87 9.18 -69.84 96.23
N ASP A 88 8.61 -69.42 97.36
CA ASP A 88 7.49 -68.45 97.41
C ASP A 88 7.89 -67.08 96.84
N LEU A 89 9.12 -66.65 97.16
CA LEU A 89 9.70 -65.44 96.58
C LEU A 89 9.95 -65.60 95.07
N GLY A 90 10.45 -66.76 94.63
CA GLY A 90 10.66 -67.07 93.22
C GLY A 90 9.35 -67.10 92.41
N GLU A 91 8.28 -67.69 92.96
CA GLU A 91 6.96 -67.72 92.34
C GLU A 91 6.35 -66.31 92.26
N ARG A 92 6.48 -65.51 93.32
CA ARG A 92 6.02 -64.11 93.34
C ARG A 92 6.81 -63.21 92.38
N ILE A 93 8.12 -63.42 92.25
CA ILE A 93 8.96 -62.73 91.25
C ILE A 93 8.58 -63.19 89.84
N GLY A 94 8.35 -64.49 89.62
CA GLY A 94 7.87 -65.03 88.36
C GLY A 94 6.53 -64.42 87.93
N ARG A 95 5.58 -64.28 88.86
CA ARG A 95 4.31 -63.57 88.61
C ARG A 95 4.49 -62.08 88.29
N MET A 96 5.41 -61.38 88.97
CA MET A 96 5.72 -59.98 88.63
C MET A 96 6.43 -59.83 87.27
N LEU A 97 7.31 -60.77 86.90
CA LEU A 97 7.97 -60.78 85.58
C LEU A 97 7.00 -61.13 84.45
N GLY A 98 6.05 -62.06 84.69
CA GLY A 98 4.97 -62.36 83.75
C GLY A 98 4.10 -61.14 83.48
N LEU A 99 3.57 -60.51 84.54
CA LEU A 99 2.80 -59.26 84.42
C LEU A 99 3.62 -58.13 83.76
N ALA A 100 4.93 -58.06 84.00
CA ALA A 100 5.78 -57.04 83.38
C ALA A 100 6.02 -57.27 81.87
N ASP A 101 6.09 -58.52 81.38
CA ASP A 101 6.19 -58.78 79.94
C ASP A 101 4.82 -58.79 79.24
N GLU A 102 3.73 -59.12 79.95
CA GLU A 102 2.36 -58.86 79.49
C GLU A 102 2.12 -57.35 79.29
N GLU A 103 2.46 -56.53 80.28
CA GLU A 103 2.36 -55.07 80.21
C GLU A 103 3.30 -54.49 79.15
N ALA A 104 4.56 -54.95 79.08
CA ALA A 104 5.47 -54.55 78.01
C ALA A 104 4.98 -55.01 76.62
N GLY A 105 4.29 -56.15 76.52
CA GLY A 105 3.59 -56.63 75.33
C GLY A 105 2.46 -55.68 74.93
N SER A 106 1.60 -55.32 75.88
CA SER A 106 0.51 -54.35 75.71
C SER A 106 1.02 -52.98 75.23
N ILE A 107 2.07 -52.46 75.87
CA ILE A 107 2.73 -51.19 75.49
C ILE A 107 3.32 -51.29 74.07
N ARG A 108 4.04 -52.38 73.75
CA ARG A 108 4.61 -52.61 72.40
C ARG A 108 3.50 -52.67 71.34
N GLN A 109 2.39 -53.37 71.61
CA GLN A 109 1.28 -53.51 70.67
C GLN A 109 0.52 -52.18 70.48
N SER A 110 0.29 -51.43 71.57
CA SER A 110 -0.36 -50.12 71.54
C SER A 110 0.48 -49.11 70.74
N ALA A 111 1.79 -49.00 71.04
CA ALA A 111 2.70 -48.13 70.30
C ALA A 111 2.84 -48.53 68.82
N GLN A 112 2.75 -49.82 68.49
CA GLN A 112 2.71 -50.27 67.09
C GLN A 112 1.41 -49.87 66.38
N ALA A 113 0.27 -49.94 67.06
CA ALA A 113 -1.02 -49.52 66.52
C ALA A 113 -1.09 -47.99 66.33
N GLU A 114 -0.68 -47.21 67.32
CA GLU A 114 -0.56 -45.75 67.24
C GLU A 114 0.38 -45.33 66.09
N ALA A 115 1.56 -45.94 66.00
CA ALA A 115 2.50 -45.65 64.91
C ALA A 115 1.97 -46.09 63.53
N ALA A 116 1.11 -47.11 63.45
CA ALA A 116 0.44 -47.50 62.22
C ALA A 116 -0.64 -46.48 61.82
N GLU A 117 -1.44 -46.01 62.77
CA GLU A 117 -2.48 -45.01 62.53
C GLU A 117 -1.89 -43.64 62.15
N VAL A 118 -0.83 -43.19 62.82
CA VAL A 118 -0.10 -41.96 62.45
C VAL A 118 0.47 -42.07 61.02
N ARG A 119 1.00 -43.24 60.62
CA ARG A 119 1.44 -43.47 59.24
C ARG A 119 0.28 -43.47 58.24
N ARG A 120 -0.90 -43.99 58.62
CA ARG A 120 -2.10 -43.99 57.77
C ARG A 120 -2.60 -42.57 57.54
N VAL A 121 -2.83 -41.81 58.63
CA VAL A 121 -3.29 -40.42 58.57
C VAL A 121 -2.32 -39.56 57.75
N ALA A 122 -1.02 -39.65 57.99
CA ALA A 122 -0.02 -38.90 57.22
C ALA A 122 0.01 -39.29 55.72
N ALA A 123 -0.27 -40.55 55.39
CA ALA A 123 -0.38 -41.00 54.00
C ALA A 123 -1.64 -40.46 53.32
N ASP A 124 -2.78 -40.49 54.02
CA ASP A 124 -4.07 -40.00 53.53
C ASP A 124 -4.03 -38.47 53.33
N GLU A 125 -3.49 -37.71 54.29
CA GLU A 125 -3.23 -36.26 54.17
C GLU A 125 -2.29 -35.95 53.00
N THR A 126 -1.20 -36.72 52.83
CA THR A 126 -0.28 -36.54 51.70
C THR A 126 -0.96 -36.79 50.35
N GLN A 127 -1.90 -37.74 50.27
CA GLN A 127 -2.69 -37.97 49.06
C GLN A 127 -3.65 -36.82 48.77
N LEU A 128 -4.34 -36.29 49.79
CA LEU A 128 -5.25 -35.15 49.65
C LEU A 128 -4.50 -33.90 49.17
N VAL A 129 -3.36 -33.56 49.78
CA VAL A 129 -2.54 -32.40 49.40
C VAL A 129 -2.01 -32.53 47.97
N ARG A 130 -1.60 -33.73 47.54
CA ARG A 130 -1.20 -33.98 46.14
C ARG A 130 -2.38 -33.78 45.18
N ALA A 131 -3.52 -34.43 45.46
CA ALA A 131 -4.72 -34.31 44.63
C ALA A 131 -5.27 -32.87 44.57
N GLU A 132 -5.02 -32.02 45.57
CA GLU A 132 -5.30 -30.59 45.52
C GLU A 132 -4.27 -29.80 44.69
N ALA A 133 -2.98 -30.05 44.88
CA ALA A 133 -1.91 -29.42 44.09
C ALA A 133 -2.02 -29.75 42.59
N ASP A 134 -2.34 -31.00 42.25
CA ASP A 134 -2.53 -31.46 40.87
C ASP A 134 -3.73 -30.75 40.21
N ARG A 135 -4.88 -30.70 40.90
CA ARG A 135 -6.08 -29.95 40.43
C ARG A 135 -5.81 -28.47 40.26
N TYR A 136 -5.10 -27.83 41.19
CA TYR A 136 -4.71 -26.43 41.06
C TYR A 136 -3.77 -26.20 39.87
N ALA A 137 -2.79 -27.09 39.67
CA ALA A 137 -1.90 -27.03 38.52
C ALA A 137 -2.64 -27.24 37.18
N GLU A 138 -3.71 -28.03 37.15
CA GLU A 138 -4.60 -28.18 35.98
C GLU A 138 -5.44 -26.92 35.75
N GLU A 139 -6.05 -26.36 36.79
CA GLU A 139 -6.84 -25.11 36.69
C GLU A 139 -5.98 -23.95 36.15
N VAL A 140 -4.77 -23.79 36.67
CA VAL A 140 -3.83 -22.74 36.22
C VAL A 140 -3.39 -22.96 34.78
N ARG A 141 -3.13 -24.21 34.34
CA ARG A 141 -2.83 -24.53 32.93
C ARG A 141 -4.01 -24.20 32.03
N ASN A 142 -5.19 -24.74 32.33
CA ASN A 142 -6.41 -24.53 31.54
C ASN A 142 -6.78 -23.04 31.44
N ARG A 143 -6.56 -22.25 32.50
CA ARG A 143 -6.71 -20.79 32.48
C ARG A 143 -5.69 -20.13 31.56
N ALA A 144 -4.41 -20.43 31.69
CA ALA A 144 -3.36 -19.87 30.85
C ALA A 144 -3.53 -20.21 29.36
N ASP A 145 -3.94 -21.44 29.04
CA ASP A 145 -4.25 -21.88 27.68
C ASP A 145 -5.47 -21.13 27.10
N THR A 146 -6.50 -20.91 27.93
CA THR A 146 -7.71 -20.15 27.56
C THR A 146 -7.37 -18.68 27.31
N ASP A 147 -6.62 -18.04 28.21
CA ASP A 147 -6.20 -16.64 28.10
C ASP A 147 -5.27 -16.45 26.89
N GLY A 148 -4.34 -17.38 26.66
CA GLY A 148 -3.47 -17.40 25.49
C GLY A 148 -4.25 -17.55 24.17
N ALA A 149 -5.25 -18.43 24.13
CA ALA A 149 -6.14 -18.58 22.98
C ALA A 149 -6.96 -17.31 22.71
N GLN A 150 -7.46 -16.63 23.75
CA GLN A 150 -8.16 -15.35 23.61
C GLN A 150 -7.25 -14.23 23.08
N VAL A 151 -6.02 -14.12 23.60
CA VAL A 151 -5.03 -13.14 23.11
C VAL A 151 -4.68 -13.40 21.64
N LEU A 152 -4.47 -14.66 21.24
CA LEU A 152 -4.20 -15.03 19.84
C LEU A 152 -5.40 -14.78 18.92
N ALA A 153 -6.63 -15.06 19.38
CA ALA A 153 -7.84 -14.78 18.60
C ALA A 153 -8.05 -13.28 18.40
N ARG A 154 -7.85 -12.48 19.46
CA ARG A 154 -7.91 -11.01 19.39
C ARG A 154 -6.84 -10.44 18.46
N ALA A 155 -5.59 -10.87 18.61
CA ALA A 155 -4.49 -10.37 17.78
C ALA A 155 -4.68 -10.68 16.29
N LYS A 156 -5.30 -11.82 15.95
CA LYS A 156 -5.72 -12.14 14.58
C LYS A 156 -6.81 -11.18 14.09
N ALA A 157 -7.91 -11.02 14.84
CA ALA A 157 -8.99 -10.13 14.45
C ALA A 157 -8.54 -8.66 14.29
N GLU A 158 -7.61 -8.18 15.14
CA GLU A 158 -7.00 -6.86 14.99
C GLU A 158 -6.10 -6.77 13.74
N ALA A 159 -5.31 -7.81 13.43
CA ALA A 159 -4.50 -7.86 12.21
C ALA A 159 -5.34 -7.95 10.93
N ASP A 160 -6.38 -8.79 10.93
CA ASP A 160 -7.31 -8.95 9.82
C ASP A 160 -8.00 -7.61 9.53
N SER A 161 -8.49 -6.89 10.56
CA SER A 161 -9.07 -5.55 10.40
C SER A 161 -8.09 -4.55 9.78
N ILE A 162 -6.82 -4.56 10.19
CA ILE A 162 -5.79 -3.65 9.63
C ILE A 162 -5.53 -3.97 8.15
N ILE A 163 -5.51 -5.24 7.76
CA ILE A 163 -5.37 -5.65 6.36
C ILE A 163 -6.59 -5.19 5.54
N ASP A 164 -7.79 -5.35 6.10
CA ASP A 164 -9.06 -4.97 5.48
C ASP A 164 -9.18 -3.44 5.29
N ASP A 165 -8.77 -2.64 6.28
CA ASP A 165 -8.73 -1.17 6.19
C ASP A 165 -7.66 -0.69 5.20
N ALA A 166 -6.47 -1.28 5.22
CA ALA A 166 -5.41 -0.97 4.26
C ALA A 166 -5.83 -1.33 2.81
N ALA A 167 -6.56 -2.44 2.63
CA ALA A 167 -7.11 -2.83 1.34
C ALA A 167 -8.18 -1.85 0.85
N ARG A 168 -9.03 -1.34 1.75
CA ARG A 168 -10.02 -0.28 1.45
C ARG A 168 -9.34 1.03 1.05
N GLU A 169 -8.36 1.53 1.82
CA GLU A 169 -7.63 2.75 1.48
C GLU A 169 -6.86 2.60 0.15
N ALA A 170 -6.20 1.46 -0.06
CA ALA A 170 -5.48 1.18 -1.30
C ALA A 170 -6.40 0.96 -2.52
N ALA A 171 -7.69 0.65 -2.32
CA ALA A 171 -8.68 0.66 -3.39
C ALA A 171 -9.13 2.10 -3.71
N ALA A 172 -9.54 2.86 -2.69
CA ALA A 172 -9.98 4.25 -2.86
C ALA A 172 -8.91 5.13 -3.53
N ARG A 173 -7.64 5.03 -3.11
CA ARG A 173 -6.51 5.76 -3.71
C ARG A 173 -6.26 5.42 -5.18
N ARG A 174 -6.58 4.19 -5.61
CA ARG A 174 -6.50 3.81 -7.02
C ARG A 174 -7.66 4.38 -7.81
N GLU A 175 -8.88 4.31 -7.30
CA GLU A 175 -10.06 4.93 -7.91
C GLU A 175 -9.91 6.45 -8.05
N GLU A 176 -9.39 7.13 -7.01
CA GLU A 176 -9.04 8.56 -7.04
C GLU A 176 -8.01 8.88 -8.14
N ALA A 177 -6.94 8.06 -8.25
CA ALA A 177 -5.90 8.25 -9.26
C ALA A 177 -6.39 7.97 -10.69
N GLU A 178 -7.13 6.88 -10.89
CA GLU A 178 -7.73 6.49 -12.18
C GLU A 178 -8.74 7.56 -12.66
N ALA A 179 -9.59 8.07 -11.76
CA ALA A 179 -10.50 9.18 -12.06
C ALA A 179 -9.75 10.48 -12.40
N TYR A 180 -8.63 10.76 -11.73
CA TYR A 180 -7.78 11.91 -12.05
C TYR A 180 -7.11 11.77 -13.43
N PHE A 181 -6.55 10.60 -13.75
CA PHE A 181 -5.93 10.34 -15.06
C PHE A 181 -6.93 10.35 -16.20
N GLU A 182 -8.10 9.73 -16.07
CA GLU A 182 -9.11 9.76 -17.13
C GLU A 182 -9.70 11.18 -17.29
N LYS A 183 -9.82 11.97 -16.22
CA LYS A 183 -10.15 13.40 -16.31
C LYS A 183 -9.07 14.20 -17.06
N GLN A 184 -7.79 13.97 -16.79
CA GLN A 184 -6.70 14.61 -17.54
C GLN A 184 -6.75 14.23 -19.02
N ARG A 185 -6.93 12.94 -19.31
CA ARG A 185 -7.04 12.39 -20.67
C ARG A 185 -8.21 12.96 -21.45
N ALA A 186 -9.40 13.04 -20.83
CA ALA A 186 -10.58 13.66 -21.43
C ALA A 186 -10.37 15.17 -21.68
N THR A 187 -9.69 15.87 -20.76
CA THR A 187 -9.34 17.29 -20.93
C THR A 187 -8.37 17.49 -22.10
N ALA A 188 -7.32 16.66 -22.20
CA ALA A 188 -6.35 16.71 -23.30
C ALA A 188 -6.99 16.35 -24.65
N ALA A 189 -7.89 15.37 -24.69
CA ALA A 189 -8.64 14.99 -25.89
C ALA A 189 -9.58 16.12 -26.35
N ALA A 190 -10.27 16.79 -25.43
CA ALA A 190 -11.10 17.95 -25.75
C ALA A 190 -10.25 19.12 -26.31
N GLN A 191 -9.13 19.44 -25.67
CA GLN A 191 -8.18 20.46 -26.15
C GLN A 191 -7.63 20.11 -27.54
N ALA A 192 -7.28 18.85 -27.80
CA ALA A 192 -6.83 18.40 -29.11
C ALA A 192 -7.91 18.58 -30.18
N ALA A 193 -9.17 18.23 -29.88
CA ALA A 193 -10.29 18.43 -30.81
C ALA A 193 -10.57 19.93 -31.09
N ASP A 194 -10.44 20.81 -30.09
CA ASP A 194 -10.55 22.26 -30.27
C ASP A 194 -9.39 22.83 -31.12
N PHE A 195 -8.17 22.30 -30.96
CA PHE A 195 -7.03 22.65 -31.83
C PHE A 195 -7.20 22.15 -33.26
N GLU A 196 -7.65 20.91 -33.47
CA GLU A 196 -7.96 20.36 -34.80
C GLU A 196 -9.06 21.18 -35.49
N LYS A 197 -10.13 21.51 -34.78
CA LYS A 197 -11.23 22.35 -35.27
C LYS A 197 -10.74 23.74 -35.67
N THR A 198 -10.00 24.43 -34.80
CA THR A 198 -9.50 25.78 -35.10
C THR A 198 -8.44 25.81 -36.20
N LEU A 199 -7.68 24.73 -36.39
CA LEU A 199 -6.82 24.54 -37.57
C LEU A 199 -7.63 24.25 -38.84
N GLY A 200 -8.73 23.49 -38.75
CA GLY A 200 -9.70 23.30 -39.84
C GLY A 200 -10.30 24.62 -40.30
N GLU A 201 -10.95 25.36 -39.39
CA GLU A 201 -11.56 26.67 -39.68
C GLU A 201 -10.57 27.69 -40.28
N ARG A 202 -9.28 27.62 -39.90
CA ARG A 202 -8.21 28.44 -40.50
C ARG A 202 -7.81 27.97 -41.89
N ARG A 203 -7.74 26.66 -42.13
CA ARG A 203 -7.47 26.09 -43.46
C ARG A 203 -8.62 26.40 -44.42
N ASP A 204 -9.86 26.19 -44.00
CA ASP A 204 -11.05 26.43 -44.82
C ASP A 204 -11.18 27.91 -45.18
N ARG A 205 -10.92 28.82 -44.22
CA ARG A 205 -10.86 30.27 -44.49
C ARG A 205 -9.74 30.64 -45.46
N SER A 206 -8.52 30.14 -45.25
CA SER A 206 -7.39 30.44 -46.13
C SER A 206 -7.58 29.86 -47.53
N ALA A 207 -8.21 28.70 -47.66
CA ALA A 207 -8.61 28.11 -48.94
C ALA A 207 -9.69 28.95 -49.64
N ALA A 208 -10.71 29.41 -48.91
CA ALA A 208 -11.73 30.31 -49.44
C ALA A 208 -11.13 31.64 -49.93
N GLU A 209 -10.31 32.29 -49.10
CA GLU A 209 -9.57 33.53 -49.45
C GLU A 209 -8.69 33.32 -50.69
N PHE A 210 -7.99 32.19 -50.80
CA PHE A 210 -7.18 31.85 -51.98
C PHE A 210 -8.05 31.62 -53.23
N THR A 211 -9.18 30.90 -53.12
CA THR A 211 -10.09 30.72 -54.27
C THR A 211 -10.74 32.02 -54.72
N GLU A 212 -11.05 32.94 -53.80
CA GLU A 212 -11.56 34.28 -54.13
C GLU A 212 -10.49 35.13 -54.82
N GLN A 213 -9.23 35.04 -54.40
CA GLN A 213 -8.10 35.70 -55.07
C GLN A 213 -7.86 35.12 -56.47
N MET A 214 -7.86 33.79 -56.62
CA MET A 214 -7.72 33.13 -57.92
C MET A 214 -8.84 33.53 -58.88
N ALA A 215 -10.10 33.50 -58.44
CA ALA A 215 -11.23 33.92 -59.27
C ALA A 215 -11.10 35.38 -59.74
N LYS A 216 -10.66 36.30 -58.85
CA LYS A 216 -10.38 37.69 -59.22
C LYS A 216 -9.25 37.83 -60.24
N GLN A 217 -8.21 37.00 -60.15
CA GLN A 217 -7.11 37.01 -61.13
C GLN A 217 -7.56 36.41 -62.47
N ASP A 218 -8.34 35.32 -62.47
CA ASP A 218 -8.90 34.72 -63.69
C ASP A 218 -9.87 35.69 -64.40
N ASP A 219 -10.69 36.42 -63.65
CA ASP A 219 -11.58 37.46 -64.19
C ASP A 219 -10.78 38.68 -64.71
N ALA A 220 -9.71 39.09 -64.02
CA ALA A 220 -8.83 40.17 -64.49
C ALA A 220 -8.07 39.78 -65.77
N LEU A 221 -7.56 38.55 -65.85
CA LEU A 221 -6.93 37.99 -67.05
C LEU A 221 -7.93 37.92 -68.20
N ARG A 222 -9.17 37.50 -67.96
CA ARG A 222 -10.23 37.47 -68.97
C ARG A 222 -10.57 38.88 -69.48
N ALA A 223 -10.70 39.87 -68.59
CA ALA A 223 -10.93 41.25 -68.99
C ALA A 223 -9.78 41.86 -69.80
N VAL A 224 -8.53 41.48 -69.50
CA VAL A 224 -7.35 41.86 -70.31
C VAL A 224 -7.35 41.17 -71.67
N GLN A 225 -7.71 39.88 -71.73
CA GLN A 225 -7.86 39.13 -72.99
C GLN A 225 -8.98 39.71 -73.86
N GLU A 226 -10.16 39.96 -73.31
CA GLU A 226 -11.28 40.59 -74.02
C GLU A 226 -10.90 41.98 -74.56
N ARG A 227 -10.14 42.77 -73.80
CA ARG A 227 -9.62 44.07 -74.26
C ARG A 227 -8.57 43.93 -75.35
N ALA A 228 -7.69 42.93 -75.28
CA ALA A 228 -6.73 42.64 -76.34
C ALA A 228 -7.41 42.18 -77.63
N ASP A 229 -8.44 41.33 -77.53
CA ASP A 229 -9.29 40.88 -78.62
C ASP A 229 -10.04 42.04 -79.30
N LEU A 230 -10.55 43.00 -78.51
CA LEU A 230 -11.19 44.21 -79.05
C LEU A 230 -10.17 45.10 -79.77
N LEU A 231 -9.03 45.41 -79.15
CA LEU A 231 -7.97 46.21 -79.77
C LEU A 231 -7.41 45.55 -81.04
N ALA A 232 -7.32 44.21 -81.07
CA ALA A 232 -6.90 43.47 -82.26
C ALA A 232 -7.94 43.60 -83.40
N ARG A 233 -9.24 43.55 -83.10
CA ARG A 233 -10.31 43.75 -84.10
C ARG A 233 -10.36 45.19 -84.59
N GLU A 234 -10.25 46.17 -83.70
CA GLU A 234 -10.14 47.59 -84.05
C GLU A 234 -8.94 47.84 -84.97
N ALA A 235 -7.76 47.30 -84.64
CA ALA A 235 -6.57 47.40 -85.48
C ALA A 235 -6.72 46.68 -86.84
N ASP A 236 -7.39 45.52 -86.90
CA ASP A 236 -7.70 44.81 -88.14
C ASP A 236 -8.67 45.60 -89.03
N GLU A 237 -9.68 46.25 -88.44
CA GLU A 237 -10.67 47.08 -89.14
C GLU A 237 -10.06 48.41 -89.62
N ASP A 238 -9.23 49.07 -88.81
CA ASP A 238 -8.44 50.23 -89.23
C ASP A 238 -7.46 49.85 -90.34
N HIS A 239 -6.71 48.75 -90.19
CA HIS A 239 -5.78 48.29 -91.23
C HIS A 239 -6.51 47.96 -92.55
N ARG A 240 -7.66 47.28 -92.49
CA ARG A 240 -8.52 47.05 -93.67
C ARG A 240 -8.95 48.37 -94.29
N THR A 241 -9.50 49.29 -93.50
CA THR A 241 -9.97 50.60 -93.97
C THR A 241 -8.85 51.41 -94.62
N LYS A 242 -7.67 51.46 -94.01
CA LYS A 242 -6.48 52.15 -94.56
C LYS A 242 -5.93 51.44 -95.80
N SER A 243 -5.99 50.11 -95.87
CA SER A 243 -5.62 49.36 -97.07
C SER A 243 -6.59 49.58 -98.24
N GLU A 244 -7.90 49.73 -97.96
CA GLU A 244 -8.90 50.10 -98.96
C GLU A 244 -8.75 51.55 -99.43
N GLU A 245 -8.51 52.49 -98.51
CA GLU A 245 -8.18 53.88 -98.86
C GLU A 245 -6.94 53.94 -99.76
N ALA A 246 -5.86 53.26 -99.39
CA ALA A 246 -4.64 53.18 -100.19
C ALA A 246 -4.88 52.53 -101.56
N ALA A 247 -5.67 51.45 -101.63
CA ALA A 247 -6.03 50.80 -102.88
C ALA A 247 -6.87 51.73 -103.79
N ARG A 248 -7.83 52.47 -103.22
CA ARG A 248 -8.64 53.46 -103.96
C ARG A 248 -7.78 54.62 -104.49
N VAL A 249 -6.83 55.11 -103.70
CA VAL A 249 -5.86 56.14 -104.13
C VAL A 249 -4.93 55.60 -105.23
N LEU A 250 -4.46 54.36 -105.13
CA LEU A 250 -3.64 53.73 -106.17
C LEU A 250 -4.42 53.49 -107.47
N GLU A 251 -5.69 53.07 -107.41
CA GLU A 251 -6.54 52.93 -108.61
C GLU A 251 -6.93 54.26 -109.23
N ALA A 252 -7.17 55.31 -108.43
CA ALA A 252 -7.34 56.67 -108.91
C ALA A 252 -6.08 57.15 -109.65
N ALA A 253 -4.90 57.03 -109.02
CA ALA A 253 -3.62 57.41 -109.63
C ALA A 253 -3.27 56.58 -110.88
N ARG A 254 -3.61 55.28 -110.91
CA ARG A 254 -3.50 54.42 -112.12
C ARG A 254 -4.43 54.90 -113.23
N THR A 255 -5.66 55.29 -112.88
CA THR A 255 -6.65 55.80 -113.84
C THR A 255 -6.23 57.15 -114.40
N GLU A 256 -5.77 58.08 -113.56
CA GLU A 256 -5.21 59.37 -113.97
C GLU A 256 -3.96 59.21 -114.83
N ALA A 257 -3.03 58.33 -114.44
CA ALA A 257 -1.85 58.02 -115.24
C ALA A 257 -2.22 57.41 -116.61
N ALA A 258 -3.21 56.52 -116.67
CA ALA A 258 -3.73 55.97 -117.92
C ALA A 258 -4.41 57.04 -118.79
N GLN A 259 -5.15 57.98 -118.19
CA GLN A 259 -5.72 59.14 -118.89
C GLN A 259 -4.63 60.08 -119.40
N LEU A 260 -3.60 60.39 -118.62
CA LEU A 260 -2.44 61.19 -119.02
C LEU A 260 -1.67 60.54 -120.18
N VAL A 261 -1.36 59.25 -120.08
CA VAL A 261 -0.70 58.49 -121.17
C VAL A 261 -1.57 58.45 -122.42
N ARG A 262 -2.90 58.33 -122.27
CA ARG A 262 -3.83 58.39 -123.41
C ARG A 262 -3.87 59.80 -124.03
N ALA A 263 -4.02 60.85 -123.24
CA ALA A 263 -4.04 62.23 -123.72
C ALA A 263 -2.71 62.62 -124.40
N ALA A 264 -1.58 62.19 -123.83
CA ALA A 264 -0.26 62.35 -124.42
C ALA A 264 -0.12 61.59 -125.75
N ARG A 265 -0.66 60.36 -125.87
CA ARG A 265 -0.72 59.62 -127.15
C ARG A 265 -1.62 60.30 -128.17
N GLU A 266 -2.81 60.75 -127.78
CA GLU A 266 -3.74 61.49 -128.65
C GLU A 266 -3.19 62.86 -129.06
N GLN A 267 -2.34 63.49 -128.24
CA GLN A 267 -1.63 64.71 -128.59
C GLN A 267 -0.41 64.43 -129.48
N ALA A 268 0.37 63.39 -129.21
CA ALA A 268 1.46 62.94 -130.08
C ALA A 268 0.95 62.52 -131.47
N GLU A 269 -0.21 61.85 -131.54
CA GLU A 269 -0.89 61.56 -132.79
C GLU A 269 -1.43 62.79 -133.51
N ARG A 270 -1.93 63.81 -132.79
CA ARG A 270 -2.31 65.10 -133.40
C ARG A 270 -1.08 65.79 -133.98
N VAL A 271 -0.02 65.98 -133.18
CA VAL A 271 1.25 66.52 -133.65
C VAL A 271 1.79 65.72 -134.85
N ARG A 272 1.73 64.38 -134.83
CA ARG A 272 2.16 63.56 -135.98
C ARG A 272 1.30 63.82 -137.22
N ARG A 273 -0.02 63.89 -137.11
CA ARG A 273 -0.94 64.19 -138.23
C ARG A 273 -0.77 65.62 -138.76
N ASP A 274 -0.52 66.59 -137.88
CA ASP A 274 -0.33 67.99 -138.25
C ASP A 274 1.06 68.20 -138.87
N SER A 275 2.11 67.54 -138.37
CA SER A 275 3.41 67.47 -139.05
C SER A 275 3.38 66.68 -140.37
N GLU A 276 2.61 65.58 -140.46
CA GLU A 276 2.35 64.86 -141.72
C GLU A 276 1.65 65.80 -142.74
N ARG A 277 0.68 66.62 -142.29
CA ARG A 277 0.03 67.65 -143.10
C ARG A 277 0.97 68.78 -143.52
N GLU A 278 1.79 69.29 -142.61
CA GLU A 278 2.78 70.34 -142.91
C GLU A 278 3.84 69.83 -143.89
N LEU A 279 4.32 68.59 -143.73
CA LEU A 279 5.28 67.95 -144.62
C LEU A 279 4.66 67.65 -146.00
N ALA A 280 3.40 67.23 -146.06
CA ALA A 280 2.65 67.09 -147.30
C ALA A 280 2.41 68.46 -147.97
N ALA A 281 2.09 69.51 -147.21
CA ALA A 281 1.92 70.87 -147.72
C ALA A 281 3.25 71.49 -148.19
N ALA A 282 4.36 71.21 -147.51
CA ALA A 282 5.70 71.61 -147.93
C ALA A 282 6.12 70.89 -149.21
N THR A 283 5.78 69.60 -149.34
CA THR A 283 6.01 68.82 -150.57
C THR A 283 5.15 69.36 -151.72
N ALA A 284 3.87 69.65 -151.49
CA ALA A 284 2.99 70.29 -152.47
C ALA A 284 3.46 71.70 -152.89
N ARG A 285 4.06 72.48 -151.96
CA ARG A 285 4.73 73.75 -152.28
C ARG A 285 5.99 73.54 -153.13
N ARG A 286 6.84 72.56 -152.80
CA ARG A 286 8.03 72.21 -153.59
C ARG A 286 7.64 71.80 -155.01
N ASP A 287 6.59 71.00 -155.13
CA ASP A 287 6.15 70.45 -156.41
C ASP A 287 5.40 71.50 -157.25
N SER A 288 4.67 72.44 -156.63
CA SER A 288 4.10 73.58 -157.34
C SER A 288 5.16 74.59 -157.80
N ILE A 289 6.20 74.84 -157.01
CA ILE A 289 7.39 75.62 -157.44
C ILE A 289 8.08 74.91 -158.62
N THR A 290 8.23 73.59 -158.57
CA THR A 290 8.82 72.79 -159.66
C THR A 290 7.98 72.86 -160.94
N ALA A 291 6.65 72.81 -160.81
CA ALA A 291 5.72 72.98 -161.93
C ALA A 291 5.76 74.42 -162.51
N GLN A 292 5.84 75.45 -161.66
CA GLN A 292 5.97 76.85 -162.08
C GLN A 292 7.27 77.10 -162.85
N LEU A 293 8.41 76.58 -162.36
CA LEU A 293 9.70 76.63 -163.07
C LEU A 293 9.66 75.89 -164.41
N SER A 294 8.90 74.80 -164.52
CA SER A 294 8.68 74.08 -165.79
C SER A 294 7.82 74.89 -166.78
N ASN A 295 6.78 75.57 -166.31
CA ASN A 295 5.89 76.36 -167.17
C ASN A 295 6.58 77.64 -167.68
N VAL A 296 7.35 78.32 -166.82
CA VAL A 296 8.20 79.46 -167.21
C VAL A 296 9.24 79.02 -168.25
N ARG A 297 9.85 77.83 -168.10
CA ARG A 297 10.80 77.26 -169.08
C ARG A 297 10.17 77.02 -170.46
N ASN A 298 8.90 76.63 -170.54
CA ASN A 298 8.20 76.45 -171.81
C ASN A 298 7.74 77.79 -172.44
N MET A 299 7.31 78.77 -171.64
CA MET A 299 6.90 80.08 -172.19
C MET A 299 8.09 80.91 -172.70
N LEU A 300 9.28 80.73 -172.12
CA LEU A 300 10.54 81.33 -172.61
C LEU A 300 11.09 80.69 -173.90
N ALA A 301 10.41 79.69 -174.49
CA ALA A 301 10.87 79.03 -175.72
C ALA A 301 10.32 79.65 -177.03
N THR A 302 9.40 80.62 -176.96
CA THR A 302 8.61 81.07 -178.13
C THR A 302 8.85 82.53 -178.57
N LEU A 303 9.56 83.34 -177.78
CA LEU A 303 10.03 84.67 -178.21
C LEU A 303 11.44 84.96 -177.67
N GLY A 304 12.41 85.10 -178.58
CA GLY A 304 13.67 85.82 -178.36
C GLY A 304 14.71 85.19 -177.43
N GLY A 305 15.85 84.77 -178.00
CA GLY A 305 17.15 84.88 -177.31
C GLY A 305 17.85 86.20 -177.74
N PRO A 306 19.12 86.44 -177.37
CA PRO A 306 20.01 85.62 -176.52
C PRO A 306 20.56 86.43 -175.30
N ALA A 307 21.64 85.92 -174.68
CA ALA A 307 22.42 86.49 -173.56
C ALA A 307 21.69 86.58 -172.20
N ALA A 308 22.27 86.38 -171.00
CA ALA A 308 23.61 86.11 -170.45
C ALA A 308 24.08 87.21 -169.46
N ALA A 309 24.11 86.83 -168.17
CA ALA A 309 24.92 87.33 -167.05
C ALA A 309 24.51 86.43 -165.84
N GLU A 310 25.37 85.73 -165.11
CA GLU A 310 26.55 86.16 -164.33
C GLU A 310 26.15 87.17 -163.24
N ALA A 311 26.00 86.78 -161.97
CA ALA A 311 26.98 86.20 -161.03
C ALA A 311 27.96 87.24 -160.47
N ILE A 312 27.65 87.70 -159.26
CA ILE A 312 28.49 88.52 -158.37
C ILE A 312 28.39 87.79 -157.01
N VAL A 313 29.42 87.03 -156.61
CA VAL A 313 30.54 87.47 -155.73
C VAL A 313 29.98 87.80 -154.32
N ALA A 314 30.18 86.95 -153.30
CA ALA A 314 31.37 86.88 -152.42
C ALA A 314 31.55 88.17 -151.55
N GLN A 315 32.18 88.17 -150.38
CA GLN A 315 33.17 87.24 -149.82
C GLN A 315 33.30 87.44 -148.27
N ALA A 316 34.17 86.65 -147.65
CA ALA A 316 34.89 86.93 -146.39
C ALA A 316 34.21 86.71 -145.02
N ASP A 317 35.04 86.16 -144.13
CA ASP A 317 34.89 86.05 -142.67
C ASP A 317 34.72 87.40 -141.96
N GLU A 318 34.14 87.37 -140.75
CA GLU A 318 34.89 87.80 -139.56
C GLU A 318 34.35 87.15 -138.27
N ALA A 319 35.25 86.83 -137.35
CA ALA A 319 34.96 86.56 -135.93
C ALA A 319 35.59 87.70 -135.11
N PRO A 320 35.21 87.96 -133.83
CA PRO A 320 35.80 87.16 -132.75
C PRO A 320 35.03 87.12 -131.38
N ALA A 321 35.69 86.47 -130.42
CA ALA A 321 35.76 86.79 -128.97
C ALA A 321 34.69 86.26 -127.97
N ALA A 322 35.22 85.81 -126.82
CA ALA A 322 34.53 85.55 -125.54
C ALA A 322 34.73 86.75 -124.57
N PRO A 323 34.22 86.71 -123.31
CA PRO A 323 34.88 86.02 -122.18
C PRO A 323 33.96 84.94 -121.53
N GLU A 324 34.43 83.89 -120.83
CA GLU A 324 35.21 83.77 -119.57
C GLU A 324 34.43 84.08 -118.26
N ALA A 325 34.70 83.28 -117.21
CA ALA A 325 34.16 83.38 -115.85
C ALA A 325 35.13 84.19 -114.93
N PRO A 326 34.82 84.46 -113.64
CA PRO A 326 35.22 83.50 -112.58
C PRO A 326 34.49 83.58 -111.19
N ALA A 327 34.84 82.61 -110.31
CA ALA A 327 35.22 82.71 -108.88
C ALA A 327 34.31 83.22 -107.71
N GLU A 328 34.40 82.47 -106.57
CA GLU A 328 34.71 82.88 -105.15
C GLU A 328 33.80 83.91 -104.40
N THR A 329 33.66 83.97 -103.05
CA THR A 329 34.13 83.25 -101.82
C THR A 329 33.07 83.48 -100.69
N GLN A 330 32.80 82.60 -99.71
CA GLN A 330 33.40 82.44 -98.35
C GLN A 330 33.71 83.72 -97.52
N PRO A 331 33.76 83.70 -96.16
CA PRO A 331 33.56 82.62 -95.16
C PRO A 331 32.19 82.79 -94.41
N ALA A 332 31.88 82.60 -93.11
CA ALA A 332 32.56 82.24 -91.83
C ALA A 332 31.51 81.60 -90.84
N GLU A 333 31.85 80.74 -89.86
CA GLU A 333 32.25 80.95 -88.43
C GLU A 333 31.21 81.65 -87.51
N THR A 334 30.98 81.27 -86.23
CA THR A 334 31.73 80.41 -85.26
C THR A 334 30.87 79.36 -84.49
N GLN A 335 31.55 78.40 -83.85
CA GLN A 335 31.07 77.48 -82.79
C GLN A 335 31.17 78.18 -81.37
N PRO A 336 31.18 77.54 -80.16
CA PRO A 336 31.15 76.10 -79.78
C PRO A 336 30.41 75.66 -78.48
N ALA A 337 30.44 74.33 -78.25
CA ALA A 337 30.44 73.59 -76.95
C ALA A 337 29.22 73.75 -76.00
N GLU A 338 28.95 72.85 -75.04
CA GLU A 338 29.62 71.62 -74.54
C GLU A 338 28.70 70.39 -74.79
N THR A 339 29.19 69.16 -75.08
CA THR A 339 29.66 68.11 -74.12
C THR A 339 28.78 67.97 -72.86
N VAL A 340 28.36 66.75 -72.50
CA VAL A 340 29.18 65.70 -71.85
C VAL A 340 28.76 64.28 -72.29
N GLU A 341 29.73 63.35 -72.34
CA GLU A 341 29.58 61.89 -72.56
C GLU A 341 29.16 61.17 -71.24
N GLU A 342 28.76 59.90 -71.17
CA GLU A 342 29.63 58.70 -71.16
C GLU A 342 28.77 57.42 -70.98
N GLU A 343 29.36 56.29 -71.40
CA GLU A 343 29.31 54.91 -70.85
C GLU A 343 27.97 54.22 -70.47
N VAL A 344 27.61 53.02 -70.94
CA VAL A 344 28.27 51.68 -71.08
C VAL A 344 27.87 50.70 -69.94
N GLU A 345 27.36 49.53 -70.34
CA GLU A 345 27.13 48.34 -69.49
C GLU A 345 28.45 47.61 -69.17
N PRO A 346 28.52 46.65 -68.20
CA PRO A 346 27.49 46.16 -67.27
C PRO A 346 27.96 46.16 -65.79
N GLU A 347 27.15 45.63 -64.87
CA GLU A 347 27.68 44.58 -63.97
C GLU A 347 26.59 43.61 -63.48
N ASP A 348 26.96 42.34 -63.32
CA ASP A 348 26.15 41.23 -62.78
C ASP A 348 26.71 40.87 -61.40
N ALA A 349 25.88 40.94 -60.35
CA ALA A 349 26.34 40.70 -58.98
C ALA A 349 25.27 40.11 -58.05
N ALA A 350 25.65 39.02 -57.37
CA ALA A 350 25.11 38.51 -56.11
C ALA A 350 23.64 38.03 -56.08
N THR A 351 23.46 36.81 -56.58
CA THR A 351 22.53 35.85 -55.95
C THR A 351 22.98 35.54 -54.51
N GLY A 352 22.04 35.41 -53.56
CA GLY A 352 22.28 35.02 -52.16
C GLY A 352 22.19 36.21 -51.16
N GLU A 353 21.86 36.02 -49.88
CA GLU A 353 21.71 34.77 -49.11
C GLU A 353 20.73 34.94 -47.93
N GLU A 354 19.66 34.12 -47.89
CA GLU A 354 18.97 33.76 -46.64
C GLU A 354 19.61 32.47 -46.07
N PRO A 355 19.49 32.17 -44.77
CA PRO A 355 19.61 33.09 -43.64
C PRO A 355 20.57 32.53 -42.55
N ALA A 356 21.41 33.37 -41.96
CA ALA A 356 22.33 32.95 -40.89
C ALA A 356 21.60 32.69 -39.55
N ALA A 357 21.01 31.50 -39.41
CA ALA A 357 20.33 31.07 -38.18
C ALA A 357 21.31 30.95 -37.00
N GLN A 358 21.06 31.69 -35.92
CA GLN A 358 21.69 31.45 -34.62
C GLN A 358 20.65 30.96 -33.60
N VAL A 359 20.54 29.64 -33.50
CA VAL A 359 19.95 28.96 -32.35
C VAL A 359 21.08 28.62 -31.36
N PRO A 360 20.93 29.05 -30.11
CA PRO A 360 21.09 28.17 -28.96
C PRO A 360 19.76 28.22 -28.18
N ASP A 361 18.92 27.19 -28.18
CA ASP A 361 19.17 25.91 -27.50
C ASP A 361 20.05 26.02 -26.25
N ALA A 362 19.38 26.21 -25.12
CA ALA A 362 19.84 25.84 -23.80
C ALA A 362 18.59 25.46 -22.98
N ALA A 363 18.28 24.16 -22.91
CA ALA A 363 17.16 23.63 -22.15
C ALA A 363 17.23 24.00 -20.64
N PRO A 364 16.08 24.12 -19.94
CA PRO A 364 16.05 24.66 -18.58
C PRO A 364 16.63 23.70 -17.54
N ALA A 365 17.24 24.25 -16.49
CA ALA A 365 17.69 23.48 -15.34
C ALA A 365 16.52 23.11 -14.42
N GLU A 366 16.26 21.81 -14.28
CA GLU A 366 15.29 21.29 -13.30
C GLU A 366 15.87 21.37 -11.88
N THR A 367 15.33 22.26 -11.05
CA THR A 367 15.65 22.31 -9.61
C THR A 367 14.64 21.49 -8.81
N HIS A 368 14.99 20.25 -8.51
CA HIS A 368 14.25 19.44 -7.54
C HIS A 368 14.27 20.10 -6.14
N PRO A 369 13.12 20.24 -5.46
CA PRO A 369 13.10 20.57 -4.04
C PRO A 369 13.45 19.32 -3.21
N SER A 370 14.47 19.42 -2.36
CA SER A 370 14.86 18.35 -1.44
C SER A 370 13.77 18.07 -0.41
N GLU A 371 13.41 16.79 -0.21
CA GLU A 371 12.45 16.40 0.84
C GLU A 371 13.06 16.55 2.24
N ASP A 372 12.40 17.33 3.10
CA ASP A 372 12.84 17.57 4.48
C ASP A 372 12.41 16.41 5.39
N THR A 373 13.39 15.77 6.06
CA THR A 373 13.17 14.52 6.81
C THR A 373 13.02 14.79 8.32
N PRO A 374 11.83 14.62 8.91
CA PRO A 374 11.62 14.91 10.33
C PRO A 374 12.25 13.85 11.25
N ALA A 375 13.27 14.24 12.01
CA ALA A 375 13.91 13.38 12.99
C ALA A 375 12.99 13.07 14.20
N PRO A 376 13.00 11.84 14.76
CA PRO A 376 12.10 11.44 15.84
C PRO A 376 12.48 12.09 17.18
N GLN A 377 11.61 12.94 17.72
CA GLN A 377 11.84 13.57 19.02
C GLN A 377 11.70 12.58 20.19
N GLY A 378 12.70 12.56 21.06
CA GLY A 378 12.79 11.62 22.19
C GLY A 378 11.69 11.80 23.24
N ARG A 379 11.12 10.68 23.72
CA ARG A 379 10.12 10.65 24.80
C ARG A 379 10.68 11.26 26.09
N LYS A 380 10.07 12.35 26.57
CA LYS A 380 10.37 12.94 27.88
C LYS A 380 9.98 11.98 29.01
N LYS A 381 10.92 11.64 29.90
CA LYS A 381 10.63 10.88 31.13
C LYS A 381 9.82 11.74 32.11
N GLN A 382 8.73 11.21 32.65
CA GLN A 382 8.11 11.76 33.86
C GLN A 382 8.89 11.29 35.10
N PRO A 383 9.13 12.15 36.12
CA PRO A 383 9.65 11.73 37.41
C PRO A 383 8.52 11.25 38.33
N ALA A 384 8.65 10.07 38.92
CA ALA A 384 7.69 9.56 39.89
C ALA A 384 7.83 10.26 41.25
N ARG A 385 6.75 10.89 41.73
CA ARG A 385 6.60 11.39 43.11
C ARG A 385 5.12 11.48 43.55
N ARG A 386 4.54 10.39 44.03
CA ARG A 386 4.24 10.23 45.46
C ARG A 386 3.86 8.80 45.81
#